data_AF-A0A969VS14-F1
#
_entry.id   AF-A0A969VS14-F1
#
_cell.length_a   1.000
_cell.length_b   1.000
_cell.length_c   1.000
_cell.angle_alpha   90.00
_cell.angle_beta   90.00
_cell.angle_gamma   90.00
#
_symmetry.space_group_name_H-M   'P 1'
#
loop_
_entity.id
_entity.type
_entity.pdbx_description
1 polymer ?
#
loop_
_entity_poly.entity_id
_entity_poly.type
_entity_poly.pdbx_seq_one_letter_code
_entity_poly.pdbx_strand_id
1 'polypeptide(L)'
;MNSKEKEILLKKRYSSEKRFRFFGISSIFLALSFLCILLFNIFTNGLSAFSRTEILLNVNFNEKKLGINLNSTDQEIKQANFDEILQEALLSLAPNAPELKKSELIDLVSIDAAIELKKYYLKNKNVLNKSAEVALTLSDDLDQLYKGNFPRDIPEDRRRFSDFQLKIFDEQNSKNKIISEFNWPFIFNADSREPEVAGVGASLMGSFFTLFVCLLLAFPFGILAAIYLEEFAPKNKITEIIEVNVNNLAAVPSIV
;
A
#
# COMPACT_ATOMS: atom_id res chain seq x y z
N MET A 1 18.40 -68.30 -3.82
CA MET A 1 19.06 -67.03 -3.47
C MET A 1 19.71 -67.20 -2.11
N ASN A 2 21.03 -67.02 -2.02
CA ASN A 2 21.80 -67.25 -0.79
C ASN A 2 21.56 -66.10 0.21
N SER A 3 21.68 -66.36 1.52
CA SER A 3 21.43 -65.38 2.59
C SER A 3 22.24 -64.08 2.39
N LYS A 4 23.50 -64.19 1.95
CA LYS A 4 24.37 -63.06 1.59
C LYS A 4 23.84 -62.21 0.42
N GLU A 5 23.23 -62.82 -0.59
CA GLU A 5 22.67 -62.08 -1.74
C GLU A 5 21.46 -61.26 -1.32
N LYS A 6 20.61 -61.82 -0.45
CA LYS A 6 19.43 -61.12 0.10
C LYS A 6 19.82 -59.91 0.94
N GLU A 7 20.90 -60.03 1.72
CA GLU A 7 21.43 -58.95 2.55
C GLU A 7 22.00 -57.79 1.72
N ILE A 8 22.74 -58.09 0.64
CA ILE A 8 23.25 -57.09 -0.31
C ILE A 8 22.11 -56.33 -0.99
N LEU A 9 21.07 -57.05 -1.43
CA LEU A 9 19.89 -56.45 -2.08
C LEU A 9 19.09 -55.55 -1.12
N LEU A 10 18.91 -55.97 0.14
CA LEU A 10 18.27 -55.16 1.18
C LEU A 10 19.06 -53.88 1.46
N LYS A 11 20.38 -53.97 1.59
CA LYS A 11 21.25 -52.80 1.80
C LYS A 11 21.18 -51.82 0.62
N LYS A 12 21.12 -52.34 -0.62
CA LYS A 12 20.92 -51.52 -1.83
C LYS A 12 19.58 -50.78 -1.80
N ARG A 13 18.48 -51.48 -1.45
CA ARG A 13 17.14 -50.87 -1.32
C ARG A 13 17.12 -49.78 -0.25
N TYR A 14 17.62 -50.05 0.95
CA TYR A 14 17.68 -49.07 2.03
C TYR A 14 18.52 -47.83 1.67
N SER A 15 19.62 -48.01 0.92
CA SER A 15 20.43 -46.87 0.45
C SER A 15 19.69 -46.02 -0.59
N SER A 16 18.85 -46.63 -1.42
CA SER A 16 18.03 -45.93 -2.43
C SER A 16 16.88 -45.19 -1.76
N GLU A 17 16.24 -45.82 -0.78
CA GLU A 17 15.17 -45.24 0.02
C GLU A 17 15.65 -44.04 0.84
N LYS A 18 16.82 -44.15 1.49
CA LYS A 18 17.44 -43.02 2.21
C LYS A 18 17.74 -41.85 1.27
N ARG A 19 18.25 -42.12 0.07
CA ARG A 19 18.50 -41.09 -0.96
C ARG A 19 17.20 -40.44 -1.44
N PHE A 20 16.17 -41.24 -1.75
CA PHE A 20 14.87 -40.73 -2.17
C PHE A 20 14.23 -39.85 -1.08
N ARG A 21 14.23 -40.31 0.17
CA ARG A 21 13.72 -39.53 1.31
C ARG A 21 14.53 -38.26 1.54
N PHE A 22 15.86 -38.34 1.43
CA PHE A 22 16.72 -37.16 1.53
C PHE A 22 16.38 -36.14 0.44
N PHE A 23 16.34 -36.54 -0.83
CA PHE A 23 15.96 -35.64 -1.92
C PHE A 23 14.56 -35.06 -1.74
N GLY A 24 13.57 -35.87 -1.35
CA GLY A 24 12.22 -35.39 -1.08
C GLY A 24 12.16 -34.33 0.01
N ILE A 25 12.80 -34.59 1.17
CA ILE A 25 12.85 -33.62 2.28
C ILE A 25 13.65 -32.38 1.88
N SER A 26 14.79 -32.54 1.20
CA SER A 26 15.59 -31.41 0.72
C SER A 26 14.83 -30.55 -0.29
N SER A 27 14.06 -31.14 -1.20
CA SER A 27 13.22 -30.41 -2.14
C SER A 27 12.12 -29.62 -1.43
N ILE A 28 11.47 -30.20 -0.42
CA ILE A 28 10.48 -29.50 0.40
C ILE A 28 11.14 -28.32 1.14
N PHE A 29 12.30 -28.55 1.77
CA PHE A 29 13.03 -27.49 2.47
C PHE A 29 13.45 -26.38 1.53
N LEU A 30 13.96 -26.70 0.34
CA LEU A 30 14.34 -25.73 -0.68
C LEU A 30 13.14 -24.90 -1.14
N ALA A 31 12.00 -25.54 -1.41
CA ALA A 31 10.76 -24.86 -1.79
C ALA A 31 10.26 -23.91 -0.69
N LEU A 32 10.25 -24.37 0.58
CA LEU A 32 9.90 -23.53 1.72
C LEU A 32 10.87 -22.37 1.90
N SER A 33 12.18 -22.59 1.69
CA SER A 33 13.18 -21.53 1.77
C SER A 33 12.94 -20.45 0.72
N PHE A 34 12.62 -20.82 -0.53
CA PHE A 34 12.28 -19.84 -1.56
C PHE A 34 11.01 -19.06 -1.22
N LEU A 35 9.98 -19.74 -0.70
CA LEU A 35 8.77 -19.06 -0.23
C LEU A 35 9.10 -18.06 0.89
N CYS A 36 9.91 -18.45 1.88
CA CYS A 36 10.32 -17.55 2.95
C CYS A 36 11.11 -16.34 2.45
N ILE A 37 12.04 -16.52 1.50
CA ILE A 37 12.80 -15.43 0.89
C ILE A 37 11.87 -14.49 0.13
N LEU A 38 10.95 -15.03 -0.66
CA LEU A 38 9.97 -14.25 -1.42
C LEU A 38 9.06 -13.45 -0.49
N LEU A 39 8.52 -14.07 0.55
CA LEU A 39 7.70 -13.39 1.55
C LEU A 39 8.50 -12.29 2.26
N PHE A 40 9.72 -12.59 2.70
CA PHE A 40 10.59 -11.60 3.34
C PHE A 40 10.79 -10.38 2.45
N ASN A 41 11.16 -10.57 1.18
CA ASN A 41 11.34 -9.47 0.23
C ASN A 41 10.06 -8.68 -0.01
N ILE A 42 8.90 -9.34 -0.15
CA ILE A 42 7.61 -8.66 -0.31
C ILE A 42 7.30 -7.79 0.91
N PHE A 43 7.46 -8.33 2.12
CA PHE A 43 7.22 -7.59 3.34
C PHE A 43 8.19 -6.41 3.48
N THR A 44 9.50 -6.61 3.36
CA THR A 44 10.49 -5.54 3.55
C THR A 44 10.33 -4.42 2.53
N ASN A 45 10.07 -4.74 1.26
CA ASN A 45 9.88 -3.73 0.23
C ASN A 45 8.56 -2.97 0.43
N GLY A 46 7.51 -3.66 0.88
CA GLY A 46 6.20 -3.06 1.16
C GLY A 46 6.15 -2.20 2.42
N LEU A 47 7.04 -2.41 3.40
CA LEU A 47 7.04 -1.63 4.65
C LEU A 47 7.19 -0.12 4.41
N SER A 48 7.93 0.27 3.38
CA SER A 48 8.15 1.68 3.04
C SER A 48 6.86 2.42 2.66
N ALA A 49 5.81 1.71 2.22
CA ALA A 49 4.52 2.31 1.84
C ALA A 49 3.72 2.83 3.05
N PHE A 50 3.97 2.27 4.25
CA PHE A 50 3.35 2.70 5.51
C PHE A 50 3.95 4.00 6.07
N SER A 51 5.01 4.51 5.45
CA SER A 51 5.63 5.79 5.77
C SER A 51 5.44 6.76 4.61
N ARG A 52 5.26 8.04 4.90
CA ARG A 52 5.13 9.11 3.91
C ARG A 52 6.03 10.27 4.33
N THR A 53 6.72 10.85 3.35
CA THR A 53 7.59 12.00 3.58
C THR A 53 6.80 13.30 3.39
N GLU A 54 6.89 14.20 4.36
CA GLU A 54 6.21 15.48 4.38
C GLU A 54 7.21 16.62 4.55
N ILE A 55 6.90 17.77 3.98
CA ILE A 55 7.60 19.04 4.15
C ILE A 55 6.77 19.97 5.04
N LEU A 56 7.42 20.51 6.07
CA LEU A 56 6.88 21.53 6.96
C LEU A 56 7.00 22.90 6.28
N LEU A 57 5.88 23.41 5.79
CA LEU A 57 5.79 24.69 5.10
C LEU A 57 5.05 25.72 5.95
N ASN A 58 5.64 26.92 6.04
CA ASN A 58 4.97 28.04 6.68
C ASN A 58 4.02 28.70 5.68
N VAL A 59 2.72 28.49 5.88
CA VAL A 59 1.68 28.92 4.95
C VAL A 59 0.89 30.07 5.55
N ASN A 60 0.75 31.16 4.80
CA ASN A 60 -0.05 32.32 5.19
C ASN A 60 -1.50 32.16 4.70
N PHE A 61 -2.44 31.96 5.62
CA PHE A 61 -3.86 31.79 5.30
C PHE A 61 -4.54 33.15 5.08
N ASN A 62 -4.15 33.84 4.01
CA ASN A 62 -4.68 35.16 3.70
C ASN A 62 -6.14 35.11 3.22
N GLU A 63 -7.01 35.84 3.90
CA GLU A 63 -8.45 35.91 3.61
C GLU A 63 -8.76 36.35 2.16
N LYS A 64 -8.04 37.37 1.65
CA LYS A 64 -8.28 37.93 0.31
C LYS A 64 -7.92 36.95 -0.80
N LYS A 65 -6.84 36.18 -0.61
CA LYS A 65 -6.38 35.19 -1.59
C LYS A 65 -7.29 33.96 -1.60
N LEU A 66 -7.68 33.50 -0.41
CA LEU A 66 -8.58 32.36 -0.27
C LEU A 66 -10.01 32.68 -0.75
N GLY A 67 -10.43 33.95 -0.68
CA GLY A 67 -11.78 34.38 -1.07
C GLY A 67 -12.86 33.94 -0.08
N ILE A 68 -12.47 33.68 1.18
CA ILE A 68 -13.37 33.26 2.28
C ILE A 68 -13.20 34.22 3.45
N ASN A 69 -14.10 34.18 4.42
CA ASN A 69 -13.97 34.91 5.69
C ASN A 69 -14.26 33.99 6.89
N LEU A 70 -14.22 34.54 8.12
CA LEU A 70 -14.48 33.76 9.35
C LEU A 70 -15.89 33.16 9.42
N ASN A 71 -16.85 33.74 8.72
CA ASN A 71 -18.25 33.30 8.69
C ASN A 71 -18.58 32.44 7.46
N SER A 72 -17.58 32.14 6.61
CA SER A 72 -17.80 31.35 5.41
C SER A 72 -18.31 29.96 5.73
N THR A 73 -19.26 29.51 4.92
CA THR A 73 -19.83 28.17 5.04
C THR A 73 -18.84 27.10 4.62
N ASP A 74 -19.03 25.86 5.07
CA ASP A 74 -18.16 24.75 4.66
C ASP A 74 -18.19 24.49 3.14
N GLN A 75 -19.26 24.89 2.44
CA GLN A 75 -19.34 24.83 0.98
C GLN A 75 -18.48 25.90 0.30
N GLU A 76 -18.50 27.14 0.81
CA GLU A 76 -17.62 28.21 0.33
C GLU A 76 -16.14 27.86 0.54
N ILE A 77 -15.80 27.32 1.71
CA ILE A 77 -14.43 26.89 2.02
C ILE A 77 -13.98 25.77 1.06
N LYS A 78 -14.88 24.90 0.63
CA LYS A 78 -14.55 23.86 -0.36
C LYS A 78 -14.19 24.44 -1.73
N GLN A 79 -14.71 25.61 -2.08
CA GLN A 79 -14.46 26.29 -3.36
C GLN A 79 -13.34 27.34 -3.29
N ALA A 80 -12.80 27.60 -2.10
CA ALA A 80 -11.73 28.56 -1.87
C ALA A 80 -10.43 28.21 -2.60
N ASN A 81 -9.65 29.24 -2.95
CA ASN A 81 -8.42 29.13 -3.72
C ASN A 81 -7.20 28.79 -2.85
N PHE A 82 -7.12 27.53 -2.42
CA PHE A 82 -5.97 27.03 -1.64
C PHE A 82 -4.70 26.89 -2.49
N ASP A 83 -4.82 26.77 -3.81
CA ASP A 83 -3.69 26.67 -4.73
C ASP A 83 -2.82 27.93 -4.71
N GLU A 84 -3.43 29.12 -4.65
CA GLU A 84 -2.69 30.38 -4.64
C GLU A 84 -1.80 30.55 -3.40
N ILE A 85 -2.29 30.18 -2.22
CA ILE A 85 -1.50 30.26 -0.98
C ILE A 85 -0.44 29.15 -0.91
N LEU A 86 -0.69 27.99 -1.52
CA LEU A 86 0.29 26.92 -1.65
C LEU A 86 1.45 27.37 -2.55
N GLN A 87 1.14 27.93 -3.72
CA GLN A 87 2.15 28.44 -4.64
C GLN A 87 3.00 29.53 -3.99
N GLU A 88 2.39 30.46 -3.25
CA GLU A 88 3.13 31.48 -2.50
C GLU A 88 4.08 30.86 -1.47
N ALA A 89 3.62 29.86 -0.70
CA ALA A 89 4.44 29.17 0.28
C ALA A 89 5.63 28.44 -0.37
N LEU A 90 5.41 27.76 -1.49
CA LEU A 90 6.47 27.06 -2.23
C LEU A 90 7.47 28.02 -2.87
N LEU A 91 6.98 29.12 -3.47
CA LEU A 91 7.83 30.18 -4.02
C LEU A 91 8.71 30.83 -2.95
N SER A 92 8.22 30.91 -1.70
CA SER A 92 9.00 31.45 -0.58
C SER A 92 10.24 30.61 -0.24
N LEU A 93 10.28 29.33 -0.64
CA LEU A 93 11.45 28.46 -0.47
C LEU A 93 12.62 28.88 -1.38
N ALA A 94 12.32 29.49 -2.52
CA ALA A 94 13.33 29.93 -3.48
C ALA A 94 12.94 31.30 -4.11
N PRO A 95 13.03 32.41 -3.36
CA PRO A 95 12.58 33.72 -3.83
C PRO A 95 13.29 34.22 -5.10
N ASN A 96 14.53 33.77 -5.30
CA ASN A 96 15.38 34.14 -6.44
C ASN A 96 15.36 33.09 -7.56
N ALA A 97 14.42 32.15 -7.55
CA ALA A 97 14.32 31.14 -8.59
C ALA A 97 13.99 31.78 -9.96
N PRO A 98 14.63 31.34 -11.06
CA PRO A 98 14.24 31.73 -12.41
C PRO A 98 12.77 31.39 -12.67
N GLU A 99 12.06 32.21 -13.45
CA GLU A 99 10.65 31.97 -13.82
C GLU A 99 10.42 30.55 -14.37
N LEU A 100 11.33 30.08 -15.23
CA LEU A 100 11.27 28.74 -15.83
C LEU A 100 11.37 27.59 -14.82
N LYS A 101 11.90 27.84 -13.62
CA LYS A 101 12.09 26.84 -12.56
C LYS A 101 10.99 26.89 -11.49
N LYS A 102 10.08 27.87 -11.53
CA LYS A 102 9.02 28.00 -10.53
C LYS A 102 8.01 26.86 -10.57
N SER A 103 7.74 26.27 -11.74
CA SER A 103 6.85 25.10 -11.84
C SER A 103 7.41 23.90 -11.09
N GLU A 104 8.74 23.70 -11.13
CA GLU A 104 9.41 22.59 -10.42
C GLU A 104 9.26 22.69 -8.90
N LEU A 105 8.96 23.87 -8.34
CA LEU A 105 8.63 24.03 -6.91
C LEU A 105 7.26 23.47 -6.57
N ILE A 106 6.30 23.57 -7.50
CA ILE A 106 4.96 23.01 -7.34
C ILE A 106 5.06 21.48 -7.32
N ASP A 107 5.91 20.93 -8.19
CA ASP A 107 6.16 19.48 -8.30
C ASP A 107 6.97 18.90 -7.09
N LEU A 108 7.36 19.73 -6.12
CA LEU A 108 7.96 19.24 -4.87
C LEU A 108 6.94 18.54 -3.97
N VAL A 109 5.67 18.96 -4.05
CA VAL A 109 4.60 18.45 -3.19
C VAL A 109 3.64 17.60 -4.01
N SER A 110 2.88 16.76 -3.30
CA SER A 110 1.84 15.94 -3.92
C SER A 110 0.78 16.81 -4.60
N ILE A 111 0.15 16.25 -5.62
CA ILE A 111 -1.01 16.85 -6.29
C ILE A 111 -2.16 17.20 -5.32
N ASP A 112 -2.25 16.48 -4.18
CA ASP A 112 -3.27 16.69 -3.15
C ASP A 112 -2.88 17.77 -2.12
N ALA A 113 -1.72 18.43 -2.23
CA ALA A 113 -1.24 19.36 -1.22
C ALA A 113 -2.21 20.54 -0.94
N ALA A 114 -2.89 21.05 -1.98
CA ALA A 114 -3.93 22.08 -1.78
C ALA A 114 -5.15 21.53 -1.03
N ILE A 115 -5.49 20.25 -1.23
CA ILE A 115 -6.54 19.56 -0.49
C ILE A 115 -6.11 19.32 0.96
N GLU A 116 -4.84 19.00 1.21
CA GLU A 116 -4.25 18.88 2.54
C GLU A 116 -4.32 20.20 3.32
N LEU A 117 -3.96 21.32 2.68
CA LEU A 117 -4.13 22.67 3.26
C LEU A 117 -5.58 22.98 3.61
N LYS A 118 -6.51 22.63 2.70
CA LYS A 118 -7.94 22.80 2.93
C LYS A 118 -8.43 21.98 4.13
N LYS A 119 -8.01 20.71 4.22
CA LYS A 119 -8.32 19.83 5.36
C LYS A 119 -7.72 20.37 6.66
N TYR A 120 -6.51 20.90 6.62
CA TYR A 120 -5.86 21.54 7.76
C TYR A 120 -6.64 22.77 8.23
N TYR A 121 -7.03 23.65 7.31
CA TYR A 121 -7.83 24.83 7.62
C TYR A 121 -9.21 24.49 8.20
N LEU A 122 -9.90 23.49 7.64
CA LEU A 122 -11.19 23.04 8.16
C LEU A 122 -11.12 22.53 9.61
N LYS A 123 -9.99 21.91 10.00
CA LYS A 123 -9.72 21.51 11.38
C LYS A 123 -9.30 22.69 12.27
N ASN A 124 -8.69 23.73 11.69
CA ASN A 124 -8.08 24.86 12.41
C ASN A 124 -8.56 26.22 11.86
N LYS A 125 -9.86 26.51 11.91
CA LYS A 125 -10.43 27.75 11.32
C LYS A 125 -9.85 29.06 11.91
N ASN A 126 -9.21 28.99 13.08
CA ASN A 126 -8.58 30.12 13.78
C ASN A 126 -7.25 30.61 13.18
N VAL A 127 -6.73 29.92 12.16
CA VAL A 127 -5.49 30.28 11.45
C VAL A 127 -5.70 31.30 10.34
N LEU A 128 -6.95 31.69 10.03
CA LEU A 128 -7.23 32.72 9.03
C LEU A 128 -6.49 34.04 9.37
N ASN A 129 -5.89 34.65 8.35
CA ASN A 129 -5.02 35.83 8.42
C ASN A 129 -3.74 35.64 9.28
N LYS A 130 -3.33 34.40 9.52
CA LYS A 130 -2.08 34.06 10.21
C LYS A 130 -1.25 33.10 9.37
N SER A 131 0.04 33.06 9.67
CA SER A 131 0.92 32.01 9.17
C SER A 131 0.90 30.82 10.12
N ALA A 132 0.80 29.62 9.56
CA ALA A 132 0.88 28.38 10.31
C ALA A 132 1.81 27.41 9.59
N GLU A 133 2.56 26.64 10.36
CA GLU A 133 3.37 25.56 9.83
C GLU A 133 2.48 24.34 9.57
N VAL A 134 2.45 23.90 8.31
CA VAL A 134 1.64 22.79 7.85
C VAL A 134 2.55 21.74 7.25
N ALA A 135 2.39 20.49 7.70
CA ALA A 135 3.01 19.36 7.07
C ALA A 135 2.23 19.02 5.79
N LEU A 136 2.93 19.12 4.67
CA LEU A 136 2.40 18.84 3.35
C LEU A 136 3.21 17.75 2.69
N THR A 137 2.54 16.91 1.94
CA THR A 137 3.17 15.72 1.40
C THR A 137 4.09 16.05 0.25
N LEU A 138 5.25 15.41 0.21
CA LEU A 138 6.16 15.48 -0.93
C LEU A 138 5.71 14.59 -2.09
N SER A 139 6.08 14.97 -3.31
CA SER A 139 5.87 14.12 -4.49
C SER A 139 6.52 12.74 -4.32
N ASP A 140 6.00 11.74 -5.04
CA ASP A 140 6.51 10.37 -5.01
C ASP A 140 8.03 10.31 -5.24
N ASP A 141 8.53 11.08 -6.20
CA ASP A 141 9.95 11.09 -6.53
C ASP A 141 10.83 11.57 -5.36
N LEU A 142 10.38 12.57 -4.58
CA LEU A 142 11.10 13.08 -3.42
C LEU A 142 10.90 12.22 -2.17
N ASP A 143 9.74 11.58 -2.03
CA ASP A 143 9.51 10.57 -1.00
C ASP A 143 10.43 9.35 -1.19
N GLN A 144 10.56 8.85 -2.43
CA GLN A 144 11.47 7.76 -2.76
C GLN A 144 12.94 8.16 -2.59
N LEU A 145 13.28 9.42 -2.88
CA LEU A 145 14.59 9.99 -2.58
C LEU A 145 14.88 9.97 -1.08
N TYR A 146 13.95 10.45 -0.24
CA TYR A 146 14.11 10.46 1.21
C TYR A 146 14.29 9.05 1.78
N LYS A 147 13.54 8.08 1.25
CA LYS A 147 13.62 6.66 1.63
C LYS A 147 14.88 5.95 1.14
N GLY A 148 15.69 6.60 0.31
CA GLY A 148 16.95 6.05 -0.21
C GLY A 148 16.79 5.08 -1.38
N ASN A 149 15.62 5.05 -2.02
CA ASN A 149 15.34 4.19 -3.17
C ASN A 149 15.87 4.78 -4.48
N PHE A 150 16.03 6.10 -4.56
CA PHE A 150 16.52 6.79 -5.76
C PHE A 150 17.96 7.31 -5.58
N PRO A 151 18.89 6.95 -6.50
CA PRO A 151 20.27 7.41 -6.43
C PRO A 151 20.39 8.92 -6.72
N ARG A 152 21.26 9.59 -5.96
CA ARG A 152 21.46 11.05 -6.03
C ARG A 152 22.65 11.44 -6.91
N ASP A 153 23.60 10.53 -7.06
CA ASP A 153 24.92 10.70 -7.67
C ASP A 153 24.95 10.42 -9.18
N ILE A 154 23.78 10.19 -9.79
CA ILE A 154 23.64 10.01 -11.23
C ILE A 154 23.32 11.33 -11.95
N PRO A 155 23.68 11.46 -13.24
CA PRO A 155 23.32 12.62 -14.06
C PRO A 155 21.82 12.97 -14.01
N GLU A 156 21.50 14.27 -14.08
CA GLU A 156 20.12 14.80 -13.93
C GLU A 156 19.16 14.23 -14.98
N ASP A 157 19.61 14.00 -16.21
CA ASP A 157 18.84 13.42 -17.32
C ASP A 157 18.38 11.97 -17.06
N ARG A 158 18.98 11.30 -16.07
CA ARG A 158 18.63 9.94 -15.65
C ARG A 158 17.86 9.90 -14.33
N ARG A 159 17.58 11.06 -13.73
CA ARG A 159 16.79 11.20 -12.51
C ARG A 159 15.36 11.59 -12.83
N ARG A 160 14.50 11.35 -11.86
CA ARG A 160 13.09 11.76 -11.89
C ARG A 160 12.88 13.18 -11.36
N PHE A 161 13.87 13.70 -10.62
CA PHE A 161 13.87 15.04 -10.03
C PHE A 161 15.09 15.85 -10.52
N SER A 162 14.92 17.16 -10.59
CA SER A 162 15.95 18.09 -11.07
C SER A 162 17.01 18.40 -10.01
N ASP A 163 18.15 18.97 -10.42
CA ASP A 163 19.16 19.50 -9.50
C ASP A 163 18.64 20.67 -8.68
N PHE A 164 17.71 21.44 -9.27
CA PHE A 164 17.05 22.53 -8.57
C PHE A 164 16.16 22.00 -7.44
N GLN A 165 15.32 21.00 -7.71
CA GLN A 165 14.49 20.35 -6.69
C GLN A 165 15.34 19.70 -5.61
N LEU A 166 16.41 18.99 -6.01
CA LEU A 166 17.34 18.34 -5.08
C LEU A 166 17.95 19.34 -4.10
N LYS A 167 18.40 20.50 -4.61
CA LYS A 167 18.97 21.57 -3.79
C LYS A 167 17.97 22.10 -2.76
N ILE A 168 16.73 22.36 -3.17
CA ILE A 168 15.68 22.85 -2.25
C ILE A 168 15.37 21.79 -1.21
N PHE A 169 15.21 20.53 -1.63
CA PHE A 169 14.97 19.42 -0.73
C PHE A 169 16.08 19.28 0.33
N ASP A 170 17.36 19.32 -0.08
CA ASP A 170 18.50 19.26 0.86
C ASP A 170 18.53 20.44 1.82
N GLU A 171 18.24 21.64 1.33
CA GLU A 171 18.19 22.84 2.16
C GLU A 171 17.10 22.70 3.23
N GLN A 172 15.90 22.22 2.87
CA GLN A 172 14.81 22.01 3.83
C GLN A 172 15.10 20.85 4.79
N ASN A 173 15.72 19.77 4.30
CA ASN A 173 16.12 18.64 5.13
C ASN A 173 17.16 19.06 6.18
N SER A 174 18.13 19.90 5.80
CA SER A 174 19.14 20.45 6.72
C SER A 174 18.54 21.33 7.83
N LYS A 175 17.37 21.93 7.58
CA LYS A 175 16.58 22.72 8.54
C LYS A 175 15.61 21.89 9.37
N ASN A 176 15.65 20.55 9.25
CA ASN A 176 14.68 19.62 9.85
C ASN A 176 13.23 19.93 9.45
N LYS A 177 13.02 20.42 8.23
CA LYS A 177 11.69 20.68 7.67
C LYS A 177 11.13 19.51 6.87
N ILE A 178 11.90 18.44 6.69
CA ILE A 178 11.44 17.20 6.06
C ILE A 178 11.28 16.15 7.15
N ILE A 179 10.07 15.60 7.26
CA ILE A 179 9.70 14.60 8.26
C ILE A 179 9.11 13.35 7.61
N SER A 180 9.16 12.24 8.31
CA SER A 180 8.50 11.00 7.89
C SER A 180 7.40 10.65 8.90
N GLU A 181 6.18 10.53 8.41
CA GLU A 181 4.99 10.24 9.20
C GLU A 181 4.35 8.92 8.74
N PHE A 182 3.46 8.37 9.56
CA PHE A 182 2.70 7.18 9.19
C PHE A 182 1.66 7.52 8.11
N ASN A 183 1.68 6.76 7.01
CA ASN A 183 0.81 6.96 5.87
C ASN A 183 -0.60 6.39 6.12
N TRP A 184 -1.41 7.07 6.92
CA TRP A 184 -2.83 6.71 7.08
C TRP A 184 -3.61 6.66 5.76
N PRO A 185 -3.42 7.61 4.81
CA PRO A 185 -4.04 7.53 3.50
C PRO A 185 -3.80 6.20 2.77
N PHE A 186 -2.62 5.59 2.89
CA PHE A 186 -2.33 4.29 2.26
C PHE A 186 -3.35 3.20 2.64
N ILE A 187 -3.85 3.17 3.87
CA ILE A 187 -4.80 2.13 4.32
C ILE A 187 -6.22 2.40 3.83
N PHE A 188 -6.63 3.66 3.78
CA PHE A 188 -8.03 4.05 3.60
C PHE A 188 -8.36 4.58 2.20
N ASN A 189 -7.38 5.13 1.47
CA ASN A 189 -7.58 5.62 0.12
C ASN A 189 -7.76 4.46 -0.87
N ALA A 190 -8.37 4.78 -2.00
CA ALA A 190 -8.41 3.91 -3.18
C ALA A 190 -7.09 3.97 -3.96
N ASP A 191 -7.00 3.17 -5.01
CA ASP A 191 -5.90 3.24 -5.97
C ASP A 191 -5.86 4.61 -6.69
N SER A 192 -4.65 5.04 -7.06
CA SER A 192 -4.40 6.28 -7.77
C SER A 192 -3.28 6.09 -8.79
N ARG A 193 -3.21 7.00 -9.76
CA ARG A 193 -2.10 7.09 -10.73
C ARG A 193 -0.85 7.71 -10.11
N GLU A 194 -1.03 8.52 -9.07
CA GLU A 194 0.05 9.15 -8.30
C GLU A 194 0.38 8.28 -7.08
N PRO A 195 1.61 7.73 -6.97
CA PRO A 195 1.95 6.76 -5.92
C PRO A 195 1.82 7.29 -4.50
N GLU A 196 2.02 8.58 -4.26
CA GLU A 196 2.06 9.18 -2.91
C GLU A 196 0.68 9.40 -2.27
N VAL A 197 -0.39 9.28 -3.06
CA VAL A 197 -1.80 9.34 -2.59
C VAL A 197 -2.53 8.00 -2.74
N ALA A 198 -1.94 7.04 -3.44
CA ALA A 198 -2.51 5.72 -3.66
C ALA A 198 -2.63 4.93 -2.35
N GLY A 199 -3.73 4.18 -2.22
CA GLY A 199 -3.98 3.31 -1.08
C GLY A 199 -4.57 1.96 -1.47
N VAL A 200 -4.60 1.06 -0.48
CA VAL A 200 -5.12 -0.31 -0.62
C VAL A 200 -6.58 -0.44 -0.15
N GLY A 201 -7.19 0.64 0.35
CA GLY A 201 -8.51 0.63 0.99
C GLY A 201 -9.62 0.06 0.10
N ALA A 202 -9.63 0.40 -1.19
CA ALA A 202 -10.59 -0.14 -2.15
C ALA A 202 -10.44 -1.67 -2.31
N SER A 203 -9.21 -2.17 -2.42
CA SER A 203 -8.93 -3.61 -2.54
C SER A 203 -9.26 -4.38 -1.26
N LEU A 204 -9.03 -3.78 -0.09
CA LEU A 204 -9.39 -4.34 1.21
C LEU A 204 -10.90 -4.44 1.37
N MET A 205 -11.63 -3.36 1.05
CA MET A 205 -13.10 -3.35 1.09
C MET A 205 -13.70 -4.31 0.07
N GLY A 206 -13.17 -4.35 -1.15
CA GLY A 206 -13.58 -5.32 -2.17
C GLY A 206 -13.46 -6.75 -1.66
N SER A 207 -12.28 -7.12 -1.14
CA SER A 207 -12.04 -8.46 -0.57
C SER A 207 -12.98 -8.77 0.59
N PHE A 208 -13.19 -7.81 1.49
CA PHE A 208 -14.10 -7.95 2.61
C PHE A 208 -15.54 -8.21 2.14
N PHE A 209 -16.06 -7.41 1.21
CA PHE A 209 -17.42 -7.57 0.71
C PHE A 209 -17.59 -8.87 -0.08
N THR A 210 -16.59 -9.29 -0.86
CA THR A 210 -16.62 -10.59 -1.55
C THR A 210 -16.76 -11.74 -0.56
N LEU A 211 -15.93 -11.76 0.49
CA LEU A 211 -16.02 -12.79 1.53
C LEU A 211 -17.33 -12.70 2.33
N PHE A 212 -17.77 -11.50 2.65
CA PHE A 212 -18.99 -11.27 3.42
C PHE A 212 -20.23 -11.73 2.66
N VAL A 213 -20.38 -11.35 1.39
CA VAL A 213 -21.51 -11.79 0.55
C VAL A 213 -21.43 -13.29 0.31
N CYS A 214 -20.23 -13.83 0.05
CA CYS A 214 -20.03 -15.27 -0.08
C CYS A 214 -20.50 -16.01 1.17
N LEU A 215 -20.09 -15.56 2.36
CA LEU A 215 -20.50 -16.15 3.63
C LEU A 215 -22.01 -16.04 3.86
N LEU A 216 -22.59 -14.86 3.62
CA LEU A 216 -24.02 -14.60 3.83
C LEU A 216 -24.89 -15.50 2.96
N LEU A 217 -24.45 -15.84 1.74
CA LEU A 217 -25.15 -16.77 0.87
C LEU A 217 -24.78 -18.23 1.18
N ALA A 218 -23.50 -18.57 1.18
CA ALA A 218 -23.06 -19.95 1.33
C ALA A 218 -23.47 -20.57 2.67
N PHE A 219 -23.48 -19.79 3.76
CA PHE A 219 -23.76 -20.33 5.09
C PHE A 219 -25.22 -20.77 5.27
N PRO A 220 -26.26 -19.94 4.99
CA PRO A 220 -27.64 -20.40 5.05
C PRO A 220 -27.96 -21.53 4.07
N PHE A 221 -27.48 -21.43 2.81
CA PHE A 221 -27.70 -22.49 1.83
C PHE A 221 -27.02 -23.80 2.24
N GLY A 222 -25.81 -23.73 2.80
CA GLY A 222 -25.09 -24.89 3.33
C GLY A 222 -25.82 -25.55 4.49
N ILE A 223 -26.33 -24.76 5.45
CA ILE A 223 -27.13 -25.28 6.57
C ILE A 223 -28.43 -25.92 6.09
N LEU A 224 -29.17 -25.25 5.20
CA LEU A 224 -30.43 -25.77 4.67
C LEU A 224 -30.22 -27.07 3.89
N ALA A 225 -29.16 -27.14 3.08
CA ALA A 225 -28.79 -28.35 2.35
C ALA A 225 -28.42 -29.49 3.32
N ALA A 226 -27.65 -29.21 4.38
CA ALA A 226 -27.28 -30.20 5.39
C ALA A 226 -28.50 -30.74 6.14
N ILE A 227 -29.39 -29.86 6.61
CA ILE A 227 -30.64 -30.27 7.29
C ILE A 227 -31.53 -31.09 6.35
N TYR A 228 -31.67 -30.67 5.10
CA TYR A 228 -32.47 -31.40 4.12
C TYR A 228 -31.92 -32.81 3.84
N LEU A 229 -30.60 -32.92 3.65
CA LEU A 229 -29.96 -34.21 3.38
C LEU A 229 -30.03 -35.16 4.59
N GLU A 230 -29.90 -34.65 5.81
CA GLU A 230 -29.90 -35.49 7.01
C GLU A 230 -31.31 -35.91 7.45
N GLU A 231 -32.29 -34.99 7.43
CA GLU A 231 -33.62 -35.23 8.02
C GLU A 231 -34.70 -35.60 7.00
N PHE A 232 -34.59 -35.14 5.75
CA PHE A 232 -35.70 -35.23 4.78
C PHE A 232 -35.38 -36.02 3.52
N ALA A 233 -34.11 -36.17 3.14
CA ALA A 233 -33.74 -36.78 1.87
C ALA A 233 -33.92 -38.32 1.90
N PRO A 234 -34.64 -38.91 0.92
CA PRO A 234 -34.77 -40.36 0.83
C PRO A 234 -33.44 -40.99 0.40
N LYS A 235 -33.13 -42.19 0.94
CA LYS A 235 -31.94 -42.96 0.55
C LYS A 235 -32.11 -43.55 -0.85
N ASN A 236 -31.55 -42.87 -1.85
CA ASN A 236 -31.54 -43.31 -3.24
C ASN A 236 -30.19 -42.96 -3.89
N LYS A 237 -29.98 -43.44 -5.12
CA LYS A 237 -28.73 -43.20 -5.87
C LYS A 237 -28.43 -41.72 -6.12
N ILE A 238 -29.45 -40.86 -6.15
CA ILE A 238 -29.28 -39.42 -6.36
C ILE A 238 -28.70 -38.77 -5.10
N THR A 239 -29.27 -39.08 -3.93
CA THR A 239 -28.75 -38.62 -2.62
C THR A 239 -27.33 -39.10 -2.39
N GLU A 240 -27.02 -40.35 -2.74
CA GLU A 240 -25.66 -40.92 -2.64
C GLU A 240 -24.66 -40.19 -3.54
N ILE A 241 -25.04 -39.81 -4.77
CA ILE A 241 -24.22 -38.98 -5.65
C ILE A 241 -23.97 -37.60 -5.02
N ILE A 242 -25.00 -36.97 -4.44
CA ILE A 242 -24.88 -35.65 -3.82
C ILE A 242 -23.92 -35.70 -2.62
N GLU A 243 -24.08 -36.68 -1.72
CA GLU A 243 -23.21 -36.86 -0.55
C GLU A 243 -21.73 -37.07 -0.93
N VAL A 244 -21.46 -37.90 -1.95
CA VAL A 244 -20.09 -38.10 -2.45
C VAL A 244 -19.50 -36.80 -2.98
N ASN A 245 -20.27 -36.01 -3.73
CA ASN A 245 -19.78 -34.74 -4.27
C ASN A 245 -19.53 -33.71 -3.16
N VAL A 246 -20.41 -33.61 -2.16
CA VAL A 246 -20.22 -32.72 -1.00
C VAL A 246 -18.96 -33.10 -0.23
N ASN A 247 -18.76 -34.39 0.06
CA ASN A 247 -17.56 -34.87 0.76
C ASN A 247 -16.29 -34.63 -0.05
N ASN A 248 -16.31 -34.85 -1.37
CA ASN A 248 -15.17 -34.55 -2.24
C ASN A 248 -14.85 -33.06 -2.27
N LEU A 249 -15.85 -32.18 -2.39
CA LEU A 249 -15.65 -30.74 -2.42
C LEU A 249 -15.09 -30.21 -1.09
N ALA A 250 -15.53 -30.78 0.04
CA ALA A 250 -15.01 -30.45 1.37
C ALA A 250 -13.58 -30.97 1.60
N ALA A 251 -13.17 -32.04 0.91
CA ALA A 251 -11.86 -32.67 1.04
C ALA A 251 -10.78 -32.07 0.13
N VAL A 252 -11.15 -31.30 -0.90
CA VAL A 252 -10.20 -30.65 -1.80
C VAL A 252 -9.49 -29.51 -1.05
N PRO A 253 -8.14 -29.50 -0.98
CA PRO A 253 -7.40 -28.37 -0.45
C PRO A 253 -7.65 -27.12 -1.30
N SER A 254 -7.81 -25.96 -0.67
CA SER A 254 -8.11 -24.67 -1.35
C SER A 254 -7.06 -24.19 -2.36
N ILE A 255 -5.96 -24.92 -2.53
CA ILE A 255 -4.82 -24.60 -3.39
C ILE A 255 -4.88 -25.36 -4.73
N VAL A 256 -5.70 -26.42 -4.84
CA VAL A 256 -5.78 -27.31 -6.02
C VAL A 256 -6.63 -26.70 -7.13
#